data_AF-A0A660SIG7-F1
#
_entry.id   AF-A0A660SIG7-F1
#
_cell.length_a   1.000
_cell.length_b   1.000
_cell.length_c   1.000
_cell.angle_alpha   90.00
_cell.angle_beta   90.00
_cell.angle_gamma   90.00
#
_symmetry.space_group_name_H-M   'P 1'
#
loop_
_entity.id
_entity.type
_entity.pdbx_description
1 polymer ?
#
loop_
_entity_poly.entity_id
_entity_poly.type
_entity_poly.pdbx_seq_one_letter_code
_entity_poly.pdbx_strand_id
1 'polypeptide(L)'
;MIIILPLLLPFTASEKVEIVSEEGKRIVRLIGDVTFQREGLRITCDQATIIGDEIARLYNHVQLEESTTTITAESLYYQINTGVGVFYHSTLKESSLTVQSESLRYDPDLDQIHGYDSVVISDTVNDLLLYGREFVYNLNSGIGRTVGNPTLEILRDTAGPIVAEAETILYYRSGDELRLVDSVRIRDQDLSIRCDLLRYYNRDERGRLFNLEIATTTDRVTGDSGSFWIGDREIESMVITNAKVKREDGDRIDRLNCGKLRLFFSHGSIIKAEAEGNPWGVTTWRNVED
;
A
#
# COMPACT_ATOMS: atom_id res chain seq x y z
N MET A 1 -48.36 -11.86 -24.72
CA MET A 1 -47.55 -13.02 -25.13
C MET A 1 -46.13 -12.76 -24.67
N ILE A 2 -45.74 -13.32 -23.53
CA ILE A 2 -44.39 -13.18 -22.96
C ILE A 2 -43.53 -14.16 -23.74
N ILE A 3 -42.70 -13.65 -24.66
CA ILE A 3 -41.71 -14.47 -25.35
C ILE A 3 -40.58 -14.70 -24.35
N ILE A 4 -40.69 -15.79 -23.57
CA ILE A 4 -39.54 -16.35 -22.86
C ILE A 4 -38.71 -17.04 -23.94
N LEU A 5 -37.82 -16.27 -24.58
CA LEU A 5 -36.70 -16.85 -25.30
C LEU A 5 -35.73 -17.30 -24.22
N PRO A 6 -35.39 -18.59 -24.06
CA PRO A 6 -34.41 -19.03 -23.09
C PRO A 6 -33.05 -18.64 -23.67
N LEU A 7 -32.71 -17.37 -23.52
CA LEU A 7 -31.44 -16.90 -23.98
C LEU A 7 -30.42 -17.34 -22.95
N LEU A 8 -29.64 -18.33 -23.35
CA LEU A 8 -28.47 -18.93 -22.68
C LEU A 8 -27.34 -17.94 -22.37
N LEU A 9 -27.67 -16.66 -22.18
CA LEU A 9 -26.71 -15.73 -21.61
C LEU A 9 -26.67 -16.02 -20.11
N PRO A 10 -25.47 -16.10 -19.51
CA PRO A 10 -25.30 -16.19 -18.05
C PRO A 10 -25.82 -14.97 -17.28
N PHE A 11 -26.59 -14.09 -17.94
CA PHE A 11 -27.16 -12.87 -17.39
C PHE A 11 -28.67 -13.00 -17.21
N THR A 12 -29.16 -12.53 -16.06
CA THR A 12 -30.59 -12.33 -15.77
C THR A 12 -30.87 -10.88 -15.42
N ALA A 13 -32.09 -10.40 -15.65
CA ALA A 13 -32.57 -9.09 -15.24
C ALA A 13 -33.98 -9.19 -14.67
N SER A 14 -34.31 -8.38 -13.66
CA SER A 14 -35.60 -8.44 -12.95
C SER A 14 -36.71 -7.63 -13.63
N GLU A 15 -36.37 -6.57 -14.37
CA GLU A 15 -37.39 -5.66 -14.94
C GLU A 15 -37.51 -5.78 -16.46
N LYS A 16 -36.42 -5.55 -17.21
CA LYS A 16 -36.49 -5.42 -18.67
C LYS A 16 -35.27 -6.03 -19.36
N VAL A 17 -35.56 -6.71 -20.47
CA VAL A 17 -34.58 -7.16 -21.46
C VAL A 17 -34.96 -6.60 -22.82
N GLU A 18 -34.06 -5.87 -23.45
CA GLU A 18 -34.21 -5.34 -24.80
C GLU A 18 -33.10 -5.87 -25.70
N ILE A 19 -33.46 -6.40 -26.86
CA ILE A 19 -32.52 -6.96 -27.82
C ILE A 19 -32.66 -6.18 -29.12
N VAL A 20 -31.57 -5.56 -29.55
CA VAL A 20 -31.49 -4.82 -30.82
C VAL A 20 -30.30 -5.29 -31.63
N SER A 21 -30.33 -5.02 -32.93
CA SER A 21 -29.20 -5.23 -33.83
C SER A 21 -28.73 -3.87 -34.32
N GLU A 22 -27.52 -3.47 -33.96
CA GLU A 22 -26.89 -2.21 -34.38
C GLU A 22 -25.57 -2.53 -35.09
N GLU A 23 -25.37 -2.00 -36.30
CA GLU A 23 -24.15 -2.22 -37.10
C GLU A 23 -23.76 -3.71 -37.31
N GLY A 24 -24.76 -4.60 -37.40
CA GLY A 24 -24.54 -6.05 -37.53
C GLY A 24 -24.12 -6.75 -36.24
N LYS A 25 -24.05 -6.03 -35.11
CA LYS A 25 -23.83 -6.60 -33.78
C LYS A 25 -25.14 -6.70 -33.03
N ARG A 26 -25.30 -7.82 -32.33
CA ARG A 26 -26.36 -7.99 -31.35
C ARG A 26 -26.06 -7.14 -30.13
N ILE A 27 -27.02 -6.36 -29.67
CA ILE A 27 -26.94 -5.62 -28.42
C ILE A 27 -28.07 -6.07 -27.51
N VAL A 28 -27.74 -6.44 -26.28
CA VAL A 28 -28.72 -6.80 -25.24
C VAL A 28 -28.62 -5.80 -24.10
N ARG A 29 -29.69 -5.06 -23.84
CA ARG A 29 -29.82 -4.13 -22.71
C ARG A 29 -30.63 -4.78 -21.62
N LEU A 30 -30.10 -4.81 -20.41
CA LEU A 30 -30.64 -5.45 -19.21
C LEU A 30 -30.85 -4.37 -18.15
N ILE A 31 -32.05 -4.33 -17.56
CA ILE A 31 -32.43 -3.34 -16.56
C ILE A 31 -33.10 -4.04 -15.38
N GLY A 32 -32.71 -3.63 -14.17
CA GLY A 32 -33.23 -4.13 -12.89
C GLY A 32 -32.46 -5.35 -12.42
N ASP A 33 -31.86 -5.26 -11.23
CA ASP A 33 -31.12 -6.31 -10.51
C ASP A 33 -30.42 -7.32 -11.43
N VAL A 34 -29.52 -6.82 -12.29
CA VAL A 34 -28.85 -7.64 -13.27
C VAL A 34 -27.84 -8.53 -12.56
N THR A 35 -27.88 -9.84 -12.85
CA THR A 35 -26.92 -10.81 -12.31
C THR A 35 -26.28 -11.59 -13.44
N PHE A 36 -24.95 -11.65 -13.45
CA PHE A 36 -24.14 -12.58 -14.22
C PHE A 36 -23.62 -13.68 -13.31
N GLN A 37 -23.75 -14.94 -13.72
CA GLN A 37 -23.26 -16.05 -12.91
C GLN A 37 -22.57 -17.13 -13.75
N ARG A 38 -21.40 -17.56 -13.28
CA ARG A 38 -20.64 -18.72 -13.77
C ARG A 38 -20.10 -19.50 -12.57
N GLU A 39 -19.49 -20.66 -12.81
CA GLU A 39 -18.86 -21.44 -11.72
C GLU A 39 -17.80 -20.57 -11.00
N GLY A 40 -17.99 -20.36 -9.70
CA GLY A 40 -17.08 -19.58 -8.86
C GLY A 40 -17.17 -18.05 -8.98
N LEU A 41 -17.93 -17.52 -9.95
CA LEU A 41 -18.01 -16.09 -10.25
C LEU A 41 -19.46 -15.59 -10.27
N ARG A 42 -19.71 -14.50 -9.53
CA ARG A 42 -20.97 -13.76 -9.55
C ARG A 42 -20.70 -12.28 -9.77
N ILE A 43 -21.42 -11.64 -10.67
CA ILE A 43 -21.38 -10.18 -10.86
C ILE A 43 -22.81 -9.64 -10.81
N THR A 44 -23.06 -8.60 -10.00
CA THR A 44 -24.36 -7.92 -9.91
C THR A 44 -24.23 -6.44 -10.24
N CYS A 45 -25.28 -5.83 -10.79
CA CYS A 45 -25.38 -4.39 -11.04
C CYS A 45 -26.85 -3.98 -11.31
N ASP A 46 -27.12 -2.69 -11.43
CA ASP A 46 -28.47 -2.22 -11.74
C ASP A 46 -28.81 -2.37 -13.24
N GLN A 47 -27.82 -2.14 -14.10
CA GLN A 47 -27.99 -2.13 -15.56
C GLN A 47 -26.78 -2.72 -16.28
N ALA A 48 -27.03 -3.44 -17.37
CA ALA A 48 -25.95 -3.93 -18.22
C ALA A 48 -26.29 -3.79 -19.72
N THR A 49 -25.27 -3.54 -20.52
CA THR A 49 -25.31 -3.63 -21.98
C THR A 49 -24.30 -4.67 -22.46
N ILE A 50 -24.80 -5.71 -23.12
CA ILE A 50 -24.00 -6.76 -23.73
C ILE A 50 -23.89 -6.46 -25.22
N ILE A 51 -22.67 -6.48 -25.75
CA ILE A 51 -22.37 -6.20 -27.16
C ILE A 51 -21.77 -7.48 -27.76
N GLY A 52 -22.50 -8.07 -28.72
CA GLY A 52 -22.24 -9.42 -29.21
C GLY A 52 -22.41 -10.44 -28.07
N ASP A 53 -21.43 -11.33 -27.97
CA ASP A 53 -21.26 -12.27 -26.85
C ASP A 53 -19.89 -12.08 -26.18
N GLU A 54 -19.23 -10.95 -26.42
CA GLU A 54 -17.82 -10.71 -26.07
C GLU A 54 -17.65 -9.71 -24.93
N ILE A 55 -18.46 -8.66 -24.90
CA ILE A 55 -18.29 -7.51 -24.00
C ILE A 55 -19.58 -7.28 -23.22
N ALA A 56 -19.44 -7.10 -21.91
CA ALA A 56 -20.48 -6.55 -21.06
C ALA A 56 -20.02 -5.22 -20.47
N ARG A 57 -20.89 -4.22 -20.51
CA ARG A 57 -20.75 -2.94 -19.79
C ARG A 57 -21.79 -2.92 -18.69
N LEU A 58 -21.35 -2.87 -17.43
CA LEU A 58 -22.21 -2.91 -16.25
C LEU A 58 -22.16 -1.55 -15.55
N TYR A 59 -23.29 -1.11 -15.03
CA TYR A 59 -23.48 0.24 -14.50
C TYR A 59 -24.26 0.21 -13.19
N ASN A 60 -23.80 1.05 -12.27
CA ASN A 60 -24.32 1.31 -10.93
C ASN A 60 -24.30 0.07 -10.02
N HIS A 61 -23.84 0.27 -8.79
CA HIS A 61 -23.74 -0.76 -7.75
C HIS A 61 -23.13 -2.07 -8.28
N VAL A 62 -22.06 -1.96 -9.08
CA VAL A 62 -21.38 -3.14 -9.61
C VAL A 62 -20.69 -3.85 -8.45
N GLN A 63 -20.93 -5.15 -8.31
CA GLN A 63 -20.27 -6.01 -7.34
C GLN A 63 -19.87 -7.32 -8.01
N LEU A 64 -18.57 -7.61 -8.04
CA LEU A 64 -18.01 -8.89 -8.44
C LEU A 64 -17.60 -9.67 -7.19
N GLU A 65 -17.98 -10.94 -7.14
CA GLU A 65 -17.58 -11.90 -6.12
C GLU A 65 -16.93 -13.11 -6.80
N GLU A 66 -15.68 -13.39 -6.46
CA GLU A 66 -14.95 -14.56 -6.93
C GLU A 66 -14.02 -15.09 -5.84
N SER A 67 -14.21 -16.35 -5.45
CA SER A 67 -13.48 -16.98 -4.33
C SER A 67 -13.52 -16.16 -3.04
N THR A 68 -12.40 -15.52 -2.64
CA THR A 68 -12.27 -14.67 -1.46
C THR A 68 -12.19 -13.17 -1.79
N THR A 69 -12.32 -12.83 -3.07
CA THR A 69 -12.17 -11.47 -3.58
C THR A 69 -13.55 -10.88 -3.87
N THR A 70 -13.76 -9.66 -3.38
CA THR A 70 -14.93 -8.85 -3.71
C THR A 70 -14.47 -7.54 -4.32
N ILE A 71 -15.03 -7.16 -5.47
CA ILE A 71 -14.75 -5.86 -6.12
C ILE A 71 -16.07 -5.12 -6.28
N THR A 72 -16.18 -3.94 -5.67
CA THR A 72 -17.32 -3.03 -5.86
C THR A 72 -16.90 -1.83 -6.70
N ALA A 73 -17.76 -1.35 -7.59
CA ALA A 73 -17.46 -0.23 -8.48
C ALA A 73 -18.72 0.50 -8.96
N GLU A 74 -18.54 1.72 -9.51
CA GLU A 74 -19.63 2.43 -10.17
C GLU A 74 -19.95 1.85 -11.55
N SER A 75 -18.92 1.40 -12.28
CA SER A 75 -19.10 0.74 -13.56
C SER A 75 -18.00 -0.27 -13.84
N LEU A 76 -18.28 -1.21 -14.74
CA LEU A 76 -17.37 -2.26 -15.16
C LEU A 76 -17.44 -2.47 -16.67
N TYR A 77 -16.28 -2.43 -17.32
CA TYR A 77 -16.07 -3.00 -18.65
C TYR A 77 -15.52 -4.42 -18.51
N TYR A 78 -16.27 -5.41 -18.98
CA TYR A 78 -15.97 -6.83 -18.77
C TYR A 78 -15.85 -7.59 -20.09
N GLN A 79 -14.73 -8.28 -20.28
CA GLN A 79 -14.53 -9.20 -21.40
C GLN A 79 -15.03 -10.59 -21.02
N ILE A 80 -16.16 -11.00 -21.59
CA ILE A 80 -16.91 -12.21 -21.21
C ILE A 80 -16.09 -13.49 -21.39
N ASN A 81 -15.23 -13.53 -22.42
CA ASN A 81 -14.46 -14.73 -22.75
C ASN A 81 -13.20 -14.89 -21.89
N THR A 82 -12.53 -13.80 -21.54
CA THR A 82 -11.26 -13.81 -20.79
C THR A 82 -11.44 -13.53 -19.30
N GLY A 83 -12.61 -13.04 -18.87
CA GLY A 83 -12.85 -12.61 -17.49
C GLY A 83 -12.16 -11.31 -17.10
N VAL A 84 -11.44 -10.66 -18.02
CA VAL A 84 -10.79 -9.38 -17.77
C VAL A 84 -11.81 -8.30 -17.47
N GLY A 85 -11.68 -7.67 -16.30
CA GLY A 85 -12.52 -6.56 -15.87
C GLY A 85 -11.74 -5.26 -15.72
N VAL A 86 -12.31 -4.15 -16.15
CA VAL A 86 -11.86 -2.78 -15.82
C VAL A 86 -12.98 -2.09 -15.06
N PHE A 87 -12.74 -1.88 -13.77
CA PHE A 87 -13.64 -1.27 -12.82
C PHE A 87 -13.30 0.22 -12.68
N TYR A 88 -14.31 1.06 -12.48
CA TYR A 88 -14.16 2.50 -12.28
C TYR A 88 -14.72 2.90 -10.92
N HIS A 89 -14.00 3.76 -10.20
CA HIS A 89 -14.25 4.14 -8.81
C HIS A 89 -14.42 2.88 -7.93
N SER A 90 -13.37 2.09 -7.87
CA SER A 90 -13.43 0.71 -7.37
C SER A 90 -12.90 0.56 -5.96
N THR A 91 -13.48 -0.36 -5.21
CA THR A 91 -12.93 -0.91 -3.98
C THR A 91 -12.83 -2.43 -4.11
N LEU A 92 -11.62 -2.96 -3.97
CA LEU A 92 -11.36 -4.39 -3.86
C LEU A 92 -11.14 -4.77 -2.40
N LYS A 93 -11.68 -5.93 -2.00
CA LYS A 93 -11.44 -6.55 -0.70
C LYS A 93 -10.96 -7.98 -0.91
N GLU A 94 -9.80 -8.30 -0.34
CA GLU A 94 -9.24 -9.65 -0.28
C GLU A 94 -8.69 -9.88 1.15
N SER A 95 -9.29 -10.79 1.91
CA SER A 95 -8.88 -11.05 3.30
C SER A 95 -8.87 -9.77 4.15
N SER A 96 -7.73 -9.34 4.70
CA SER A 96 -7.57 -8.07 5.44
C SER A 96 -7.22 -6.86 4.57
N LEU A 97 -6.93 -7.08 3.28
CA LEU A 97 -6.50 -6.05 2.34
C LEU A 97 -7.73 -5.39 1.69
N THR A 98 -7.81 -4.06 1.79
CA THR A 98 -8.73 -3.24 0.99
C THR A 98 -7.94 -2.35 0.05
N VAL A 99 -8.29 -2.33 -1.24
CA VAL A 99 -7.65 -1.49 -2.26
C VAL A 99 -8.69 -0.59 -2.90
N GLN A 100 -8.48 0.72 -2.84
CA GLN A 100 -9.29 1.74 -3.49
C GLN A 100 -8.49 2.40 -4.62
N SER A 101 -9.15 2.72 -5.73
CA SER A 101 -8.54 3.39 -6.88
C SER A 101 -9.58 3.97 -7.83
N GLU A 102 -9.17 4.94 -8.65
CA GLU A 102 -10.04 5.52 -9.70
C GLU A 102 -10.35 4.49 -10.79
N SER A 103 -9.37 3.65 -11.14
CA SER A 103 -9.61 2.49 -12.00
C SER A 103 -8.84 1.28 -11.52
N LEU A 104 -9.47 0.11 -11.60
CA LEU A 104 -8.85 -1.17 -11.28
C LEU A 104 -9.05 -2.13 -12.43
N ARG A 105 -7.94 -2.67 -12.95
CA ARG A 105 -7.96 -3.77 -13.90
C ARG A 105 -7.72 -5.08 -13.16
N TYR A 106 -8.60 -6.04 -13.36
CA TYR A 106 -8.47 -7.42 -12.88
C TYR A 106 -8.21 -8.35 -14.06
N ASP A 107 -7.20 -9.21 -13.94
CA ASP A 107 -6.82 -10.23 -14.90
C ASP A 107 -6.79 -11.61 -14.21
N PRO A 108 -7.81 -12.45 -14.40
CA PRO A 108 -7.85 -13.76 -13.76
C PRO A 108 -6.80 -14.73 -14.31
N ASP A 109 -6.44 -14.64 -15.60
CA ASP A 109 -5.43 -15.52 -16.21
C ASP A 109 -4.03 -15.27 -15.63
N LEU A 110 -3.77 -14.03 -15.20
CA LEU A 110 -2.50 -13.63 -14.58
C LEU A 110 -2.56 -13.58 -13.04
N ASP A 111 -3.70 -13.91 -12.43
CA ASP A 111 -3.98 -13.67 -11.01
C ASP A 111 -3.65 -12.23 -10.58
N GLN A 112 -3.89 -11.23 -11.44
CA GLN A 112 -3.30 -9.90 -11.29
C GLN A 112 -4.34 -8.78 -11.16
N ILE A 113 -4.06 -7.86 -10.24
CA ILE A 113 -4.81 -6.62 -10.03
C ILE A 113 -3.87 -5.44 -10.29
N HIS A 114 -4.31 -4.52 -11.14
CA HIS A 114 -3.66 -3.23 -11.37
C HIS A 114 -4.60 -2.10 -10.97
N GLY A 115 -4.25 -1.36 -9.92
CA GLY A 115 -4.94 -0.12 -9.52
C GLY A 115 -4.23 1.09 -10.12
N TYR A 116 -5.03 2.04 -10.61
CA TYR A 116 -4.58 3.28 -11.24
C TYR A 116 -5.24 4.49 -10.59
N ASP A 117 -4.42 5.51 -10.35
CA ASP A 117 -4.73 6.82 -9.80
C ASP A 117 -5.39 6.78 -8.41
N SER A 118 -4.90 7.65 -7.52
CA SER A 118 -5.37 7.76 -6.12
C SER A 118 -5.46 6.40 -5.41
N VAL A 119 -4.44 5.55 -5.58
CA VAL A 119 -4.45 4.22 -4.97
C VAL A 119 -4.30 4.36 -3.46
N VAL A 120 -5.22 3.76 -2.71
CA VAL A 120 -5.15 3.62 -1.25
C VAL A 120 -5.32 2.14 -0.91
N ILE A 121 -4.32 1.58 -0.24
CA ILE A 121 -4.31 0.21 0.24
C ILE A 121 -4.36 0.26 1.76
N SER A 122 -5.34 -0.41 2.36
CA SER A 122 -5.47 -0.53 3.80
C SER A 122 -5.32 -1.99 4.21
N ASP A 123 -4.47 -2.22 5.22
CA ASP A 123 -4.42 -3.49 5.94
C ASP A 123 -4.93 -3.26 7.36
N THR A 124 -6.18 -3.66 7.59
CA THR A 124 -6.87 -3.40 8.86
C THR A 124 -6.37 -4.27 10.01
N VAL A 125 -5.57 -5.30 9.73
CA VAL A 125 -4.99 -6.17 10.76
C VAL A 125 -3.70 -5.58 11.31
N ASN A 126 -2.93 -4.92 10.44
CA ASN A 126 -1.62 -4.35 10.78
C ASN A 126 -1.66 -2.82 10.97
N ASP A 127 -2.84 -2.20 10.93
CA ASP A 127 -3.03 -0.76 11.08
C ASP A 127 -2.18 0.05 10.08
N LEU A 128 -2.15 -0.38 8.81
CA LEU A 128 -1.36 0.24 7.74
C LEU A 128 -2.24 0.91 6.69
N LEU A 129 -1.79 2.08 6.22
CA LEU A 129 -2.27 2.71 4.99
C LEU A 129 -1.10 2.91 4.03
N LEU A 130 -1.29 2.52 2.77
CA LEU A 130 -0.32 2.69 1.71
C LEU A 130 -0.96 3.46 0.55
N TYR A 131 -0.42 4.63 0.26
CA TYR A 131 -0.85 5.51 -0.81
C TYR A 131 0.09 5.37 -2.01
N GLY A 132 -0.44 5.53 -3.21
CA GLY A 132 0.37 5.58 -4.43
C GLY A 132 -0.43 6.01 -5.65
N ARG A 133 0.23 6.09 -6.80
CA ARG A 133 -0.45 6.35 -8.08
C ARG A 133 -0.79 5.07 -8.83
N GLU A 134 0.07 4.07 -8.73
CA GLU A 134 -0.15 2.78 -9.39
C GLU A 134 0.20 1.68 -8.41
N PHE A 135 -0.59 0.60 -8.46
CA PHE A 135 -0.37 -0.60 -7.69
C PHE A 135 -0.58 -1.81 -8.57
N VAL A 136 0.34 -2.76 -8.46
CA VAL A 136 0.24 -4.06 -9.11
C VAL A 136 0.36 -5.13 -8.04
N TYR A 137 -0.58 -6.06 -8.00
CA TYR A 137 -0.56 -7.17 -7.06
C TYR A 137 -1.00 -8.46 -7.70
N ASN A 138 -0.30 -9.53 -7.35
CA ASN A 138 -0.62 -10.87 -7.82
C ASN A 138 -1.21 -11.69 -6.68
N LEU A 139 -2.47 -12.08 -6.81
CA LEU A 139 -3.29 -12.78 -5.81
C LEU A 139 -2.69 -14.12 -5.39
N ASN A 140 -2.05 -14.81 -6.33
CA ASN A 140 -1.46 -16.13 -6.12
C ASN A 140 -0.13 -16.04 -5.35
N SER A 141 0.85 -15.29 -5.86
CA SER A 141 2.15 -15.10 -5.20
C SER A 141 2.09 -14.20 -3.96
N GLY A 142 1.08 -13.32 -3.86
CA GLY A 142 0.96 -12.34 -2.79
C GLY A 142 2.04 -11.24 -2.86
N ILE A 143 2.57 -10.96 -4.05
CA ILE A 143 3.58 -9.93 -4.27
C ILE A 143 2.89 -8.68 -4.83
N GLY A 144 3.11 -7.55 -4.16
CA GLY A 144 2.63 -6.23 -4.55
C GLY A 144 3.76 -5.26 -4.87
N ARG A 145 3.49 -4.30 -5.75
CA ARG A 145 4.37 -3.16 -6.05
C ARG A 145 3.53 -1.90 -6.19
N THR A 146 3.86 -0.89 -5.39
CA THR A 146 3.26 0.44 -5.44
C THR A 146 4.30 1.47 -5.86
N VAL A 147 3.93 2.36 -6.78
CA VAL A 147 4.81 3.41 -7.34
C VAL A 147 4.10 4.77 -7.45
N GLY A 148 4.86 5.80 -7.80
CA GLY A 148 4.38 7.17 -7.97
C GLY A 148 4.38 7.95 -6.67
N ASN A 149 5.57 8.05 -6.05
CA ASN A 149 5.79 8.63 -4.72
C ASN A 149 4.92 7.97 -3.63
N PRO A 150 5.01 6.65 -3.47
CA PRO A 150 4.23 5.96 -2.46
C PRO A 150 4.57 6.41 -1.04
N THR A 151 3.52 6.47 -0.20
CA THR A 151 3.62 6.81 1.22
C THR A 151 2.99 5.69 2.03
N LEU A 152 3.73 5.15 2.99
CA LEU A 152 3.26 4.21 4.00
C LEU A 152 2.99 4.98 5.30
N GLU A 153 1.83 4.75 5.90
CA GLU A 153 1.48 5.21 7.23
C GLU A 153 1.26 4.00 8.13
N ILE A 154 1.96 3.97 9.27
CA ILE A 154 1.69 3.05 10.37
C ILE A 154 0.82 3.81 11.37
N LEU A 155 -0.44 3.42 11.49
CA LEU A 155 -1.43 4.11 12.31
C LEU A 155 -1.24 3.80 13.80
N ARG A 156 -1.65 4.75 14.63
CA ARG A 156 -1.49 4.70 16.09
C ARG A 156 -2.71 5.32 16.77
N ASP A 157 -3.12 4.76 17.91
CA ASP A 157 -4.28 5.27 18.64
C ASP A 157 -4.02 6.61 19.35
N THR A 158 -2.80 6.79 19.88
CA THR A 158 -2.46 7.86 20.82
C THR A 158 -1.50 8.91 20.27
N ALA A 159 -1.04 8.77 19.02
CA ALA A 159 -0.15 9.69 18.33
C ALA A 159 -0.48 9.74 16.82
N GLY A 160 0.00 10.76 16.09
CA GLY A 160 -0.10 10.78 14.61
C GLY A 160 0.68 9.63 13.98
N PRO A 161 0.50 9.22 12.71
CA PRO A 161 1.16 8.04 12.16
C PRO A 161 2.69 8.15 12.08
N ILE A 162 3.37 7.00 12.03
CA ILE A 162 4.74 6.95 11.49
C ILE A 162 4.61 6.94 9.97
N VAL A 163 5.25 7.89 9.31
CA VAL A 163 5.12 8.09 7.86
C VAL A 163 6.42 7.74 7.17
N ALA A 164 6.37 6.86 6.16
CA ALA A 164 7.52 6.48 5.35
C ALA A 164 7.25 6.67 3.85
N GLU A 165 8.09 7.45 3.19
CA GLU A 165 8.02 7.74 1.75
C GLU A 165 9.17 7.04 1.02
N ALA A 166 8.95 6.62 -0.22
CA ALA A 166 9.98 6.04 -1.10
C ALA A 166 9.62 6.23 -2.57
N GLU A 167 10.50 5.81 -3.49
CA GLU A 167 10.17 5.76 -4.92
C GLU A 167 9.31 4.53 -5.27
N THR A 168 9.56 3.41 -4.59
CA THR A 168 8.83 2.15 -4.78
C THR A 168 8.64 1.44 -3.44
N ILE A 169 7.44 0.90 -3.23
CA ILE A 169 7.14 0.01 -2.10
C ILE A 169 6.76 -1.36 -2.65
N LEU A 170 7.49 -2.39 -2.24
CA LEU A 170 7.18 -3.79 -2.53
C LEU A 170 6.53 -4.42 -1.30
N TYR A 171 5.42 -5.13 -1.52
CA TYR A 171 4.75 -5.91 -0.49
C TYR A 171 4.95 -7.40 -0.75
N TYR A 172 5.32 -8.14 0.28
CA TYR A 172 5.43 -9.59 0.27
C TYR A 172 4.53 -10.16 1.35
N ARG A 173 3.37 -10.71 0.95
CA ARG A 173 2.45 -11.42 1.84
C ARG A 173 3.15 -12.55 2.58
N SER A 174 4.04 -13.26 1.88
CA SER A 174 4.91 -14.26 2.52
C SER A 174 5.96 -13.56 3.39
N GLY A 175 5.78 -13.67 4.70
CA GLY A 175 6.65 -13.02 5.69
C GLY A 175 6.18 -11.64 6.15
N ASP A 176 5.06 -11.15 5.61
CA ASP A 176 4.46 -9.86 5.98
C ASP A 176 5.48 -8.71 5.96
N GLU A 177 6.17 -8.59 4.82
CA GLU A 177 7.32 -7.70 4.62
C GLU A 177 6.98 -6.58 3.62
N LEU A 178 7.29 -5.34 4.02
CA LEU A 178 7.32 -4.17 3.15
C LEU A 178 8.77 -3.77 2.86
N ARG A 179 9.11 -3.59 1.59
CA ARG A 179 10.41 -3.04 1.17
C ARG A 179 10.21 -1.69 0.52
N LEU A 180 10.72 -0.65 1.16
CA LEU A 180 10.74 0.70 0.64
C LEU A 180 12.11 0.93 0.00
N VAL A 181 12.12 1.29 -1.28
CA VAL A 181 13.33 1.34 -2.11
C VAL A 181 13.51 2.74 -2.68
N ASP A 182 14.76 3.21 -2.60
CA ASP A 182 15.26 4.48 -3.11
C ASP A 182 14.69 5.72 -2.41
N SER A 183 15.59 6.60 -1.97
CA SER A 183 15.26 7.87 -1.31
C SER A 183 14.29 7.74 -0.14
N VAL A 184 14.40 6.66 0.64
CA VAL A 184 13.46 6.37 1.73
C VAL A 184 13.56 7.45 2.80
N ARG A 185 12.42 8.03 3.18
CA ARG A 185 12.32 9.01 4.27
C ARG A 185 11.26 8.55 5.27
N ILE A 186 11.65 8.37 6.51
CA ILE A 186 10.76 8.03 7.62
C ILE A 186 10.65 9.25 8.52
N ARG A 187 9.44 9.55 8.99
CA ARG A 187 9.14 10.58 9.97
C ARG A 187 8.29 10.00 11.09
N ASP A 188 8.75 10.22 12.32
CA ASP A 188 8.03 9.94 13.55
C ASP A 188 8.21 11.13 14.51
N GLN A 189 7.24 12.05 14.53
CA GLN A 189 7.33 13.29 15.31
C GLN A 189 8.61 14.07 14.96
N ASP A 190 9.51 14.30 15.92
CA ASP A 190 10.78 15.01 15.73
C ASP A 190 11.90 14.14 15.13
N LEU A 191 11.66 12.82 15.00
CA LEU A 191 12.60 11.88 14.42
C LEU A 191 12.42 11.81 12.91
N SER A 192 13.49 12.10 12.17
CA SER A 192 13.57 11.86 10.73
C SER A 192 14.70 10.88 10.41
N ILE A 193 14.41 9.88 9.59
CA ILE A 193 15.39 8.90 9.11
C ILE A 193 15.40 8.95 7.58
N ARG A 194 16.58 9.00 6.98
CA ARG A 194 16.79 8.75 5.55
C ARG A 194 17.61 7.48 5.36
N CYS A 195 17.31 6.71 4.34
CA CYS A 195 18.10 5.53 3.97
C CYS A 195 17.87 5.13 2.50
N ASP A 196 18.69 4.23 1.98
CA ASP A 196 18.54 3.74 0.60
C ASP A 196 17.47 2.64 0.51
N LEU A 197 17.38 1.81 1.57
CA LEU A 197 16.46 0.68 1.66
C LEU A 197 15.97 0.54 3.10
N LEU A 198 14.64 0.46 3.25
CA LEU A 198 13.98 -0.03 4.45
C LEU A 198 13.33 -1.37 4.16
N ARG A 199 13.60 -2.36 5.01
CA ARG A 199 12.81 -3.59 5.12
C ARG A 199 12.04 -3.54 6.43
N TYR A 200 10.72 -3.46 6.36
CA TYR A 200 9.83 -3.47 7.51
C TYR A 200 9.09 -4.80 7.59
N TYR A 201 9.16 -5.46 8.75
CA TYR A 201 8.51 -6.72 9.02
C TYR A 201 7.36 -6.45 9.97
N ASN A 202 6.14 -6.42 9.45
CA ASN A 202 4.95 -5.97 10.18
C ASN A 202 4.74 -6.81 11.45
N ARG A 203 4.75 -8.14 11.31
CA ARG A 203 4.55 -9.09 12.42
C ARG A 203 5.56 -8.95 13.57
N ASP A 204 6.79 -8.59 13.23
CA ASP A 204 7.88 -8.47 14.20
C ASP A 204 8.04 -7.04 14.71
N GLU A 205 7.24 -6.09 14.19
CA GLU A 205 7.31 -4.66 14.47
C GLU A 205 8.75 -4.11 14.36
N ARG A 206 9.48 -4.59 13.34
CA ARG A 206 10.92 -4.38 13.21
C ARG A 206 11.29 -3.86 11.83
N GLY A 207 12.17 -2.86 11.80
CA GLY A 207 12.79 -2.36 10.57
C GLY A 207 14.27 -2.70 10.45
N ARG A 208 14.74 -2.83 9.21
CA ARG A 208 16.17 -2.82 8.84
C ARG A 208 16.44 -1.72 7.82
N LEU A 209 17.47 -0.94 8.08
CA LEU A 209 17.86 0.24 7.32
C LEU A 209 19.26 0.03 6.74
N PHE A 210 19.49 0.52 5.53
CA PHE A 210 20.80 0.49 4.87
C PHE A 210 21.20 1.91 4.45
N ASN A 211 22.45 2.29 4.76
CA ASN A 211 23.01 3.63 4.55
C ASN A 211 22.13 4.73 5.16
N LEU A 212 22.01 4.72 6.48
CA LEU A 212 21.06 5.58 7.18
C LEU A 212 21.67 6.92 7.65
N GLU A 213 20.82 7.94 7.64
CA GLU A 213 21.00 9.19 8.37
C GLU A 213 19.78 9.44 9.25
N ILE A 214 20.01 9.70 10.53
CA ILE A 214 18.99 10.07 11.51
C ILE A 214 19.19 11.53 11.87
N ALA A 215 18.08 12.22 12.01
CA ALA A 215 17.97 13.60 12.40
C ALA A 215 16.93 13.74 13.49
N THR A 216 17.31 14.37 14.60
CA THR A 216 16.39 14.96 15.57
C THR A 216 16.59 16.48 15.59
N THR A 217 15.93 17.15 16.53
CA THR A 217 16.12 18.58 16.81
C THR A 217 17.58 18.94 17.13
N THR A 218 18.31 18.08 17.84
CA THR A 218 19.67 18.34 18.34
C THR A 218 20.72 17.38 17.80
N ASP A 219 20.31 16.19 17.35
CA ASP A 219 21.21 15.10 16.98
C ASP A 219 21.17 14.82 15.48
N ARG A 220 22.34 14.49 14.94
CA ARG A 220 22.53 13.91 13.61
C ARG A 220 23.35 12.64 13.75
N VAL A 221 22.87 11.54 13.20
CA VAL A 221 23.57 10.24 13.24
C VAL A 221 23.66 9.66 11.85
N THR A 222 24.82 9.18 11.43
CA THR A 222 24.97 8.39 10.19
C THR A 222 25.45 6.98 10.52
N GLY A 223 25.07 5.98 9.74
CA GLY A 223 25.63 4.63 9.86
C GLY A 223 25.40 3.77 8.62
N ASP A 224 26.18 2.70 8.48
CA ASP A 224 26.14 1.82 7.29
C ASP A 224 24.88 0.95 7.26
N SER A 225 24.46 0.48 8.43
CA SER A 225 23.22 -0.29 8.58
C SER A 225 22.65 -0.14 9.98
N GLY A 226 21.34 -0.33 10.08
CA GLY A 226 20.63 -0.24 11.35
C GLY A 226 19.44 -1.18 11.44
N SER A 227 18.99 -1.43 12.66
CA SER A 227 17.67 -2.00 12.94
C SER A 227 16.93 -1.10 13.91
N PHE A 228 15.61 -0.99 13.76
CA PHE A 228 14.74 -0.35 14.73
C PHE A 228 13.66 -1.33 15.20
N TRP A 229 13.18 -1.10 16.40
CA TRP A 229 12.05 -1.82 17.00
C TRP A 229 10.97 -0.80 17.31
N ILE A 230 9.75 -1.14 16.92
CA ILE A 230 8.57 -0.44 17.34
C ILE A 230 8.05 -1.17 18.59
N GLY A 231 7.75 -0.40 19.64
CA GLY A 231 7.19 -0.86 20.89
C GLY A 231 6.21 0.19 21.38
N ASP A 232 5.06 -0.23 21.92
CA ASP A 232 3.95 0.68 22.27
C ASP A 232 3.58 1.65 21.13
N ARG A 233 3.77 1.20 19.88
CA ARG A 233 3.54 1.93 18.64
C ARG A 233 4.42 3.17 18.43
N GLU A 234 5.58 3.29 19.09
CA GLU A 234 6.60 4.28 18.73
C GLU A 234 7.92 3.58 18.37
N ILE A 235 8.81 4.25 17.63
CA ILE A 235 10.18 3.75 17.46
C ILE A 235 10.86 3.82 18.84
N GLU A 236 10.92 2.72 19.57
CA GLU A 236 11.44 2.66 20.94
C GLU A 236 12.98 2.66 20.94
N SER A 237 13.57 1.89 20.03
CA SER A 237 15.02 1.71 20.01
C SER A 237 15.59 1.46 18.62
N MET A 238 16.86 1.82 18.48
CA MET A 238 17.64 1.56 17.28
C MET A 238 19.03 1.03 17.62
N VAL A 239 19.53 0.13 16.78
CA VAL A 239 20.92 -0.32 16.80
C VAL A 239 21.54 0.00 15.45
N ILE A 240 22.63 0.75 15.46
CA ILE A 240 23.30 1.31 14.28
C ILE A 240 24.74 0.83 14.27
N THR A 241 25.23 0.44 13.10
CA THR A 241 26.60 -0.02 12.87
C THR A 241 27.44 1.07 12.22
N ASN A 242 28.73 1.14 12.59
CA ASN A 242 29.68 2.15 12.12
C ASN A 242 29.12 3.57 12.23
N ALA A 243 28.62 3.90 13.42
CA ALA A 243 27.88 5.11 13.66
C ALA A 243 28.81 6.32 13.83
N LYS A 244 28.38 7.45 13.28
CA LYS A 244 28.93 8.78 13.56
C LYS A 244 27.81 9.66 14.08
N VAL A 245 28.02 10.29 15.22
CA VAL A 245 27.05 11.16 15.89
C VAL A 245 27.61 12.57 15.92
N LYS A 246 26.76 13.53 15.63
CA LYS A 246 26.99 14.96 15.84
C LYS A 246 25.80 15.51 16.62
N ARG A 247 26.06 16.03 17.82
CA ARG A 247 25.08 16.71 18.67
C ARG A 247 25.42 18.19 18.73
N GLU A 248 24.41 19.04 18.51
CA GLU A 248 24.53 20.49 18.74
C GLU A 248 23.54 20.91 19.82
N ASP A 249 24.06 21.54 20.87
CA ASP A 249 23.31 22.00 22.05
C ASP A 249 23.82 23.39 22.43
N GLY A 250 23.17 24.42 21.90
CA GLY A 250 23.66 25.79 21.94
C GLY A 250 25.04 25.92 21.26
N ASP A 251 26.03 26.40 22.01
CA ASP A 251 27.40 26.54 21.54
C ASP A 251 28.22 25.26 21.64
N ARG A 252 27.71 24.23 22.33
CA ARG A 252 28.39 22.95 22.48
C ARG A 252 28.12 22.07 21.26
N ILE A 253 29.19 21.52 20.69
CA ILE A 253 29.14 20.54 19.62
C ILE A 253 29.90 19.29 20.05
N ASP A 254 29.19 18.17 20.18
CA ASP A 254 29.77 16.86 20.46
C ASP A 254 29.85 16.02 19.18
N ARG A 255 30.97 15.37 18.95
CA ARG A 255 31.17 14.39 17.87
C ARG A 255 31.60 13.06 18.47
N LEU A 256 30.99 11.96 18.02
CA LEU A 256 31.30 10.61 18.47
C LEU A 256 31.32 9.65 17.28
N ASN A 257 32.33 8.80 17.21
CA ASN A 257 32.40 7.68 16.28
C ASN A 257 32.42 6.39 17.09
N CYS A 258 31.69 5.36 16.66
CA CYS A 258 31.72 4.04 17.29
C CYS A 258 31.35 2.93 16.31
N GLY A 259 31.83 1.70 16.56
CA GLY A 259 31.48 0.54 15.74
C GLY A 259 30.01 0.16 15.88
N LYS A 260 29.38 0.46 17.02
CA LYS A 260 27.96 0.22 17.27
C LYS A 260 27.38 1.27 18.20
N LEU A 261 26.23 1.81 17.83
CA LEU A 261 25.45 2.76 18.62
C LEU A 261 24.07 2.17 18.91
N ARG A 262 23.66 2.15 20.17
CA ARG A 262 22.28 1.87 20.58
C ARG A 262 21.62 3.17 20.97
N LEU A 263 20.46 3.46 20.42
CA LEU A 263 19.64 4.63 20.74
C LEU A 263 18.32 4.16 21.34
N PHE A 264 17.86 4.86 22.35
CA PHE A 264 16.54 4.69 22.94
C PHE A 264 15.79 5.99 22.85
N PHE A 265 14.51 5.91 22.49
CA PHE A 265 13.67 7.05 22.22
C PHE A 265 12.49 7.09 23.18
N SER A 266 11.93 8.28 23.34
CA SER A 266 10.60 8.49 23.91
C SER A 266 10.04 9.75 23.29
N HIS A 267 8.81 9.69 22.76
CA HIS A 267 8.16 10.83 22.09
C HIS A 267 9.06 11.45 20.99
N GLY A 268 9.66 10.61 20.14
CA GLY A 268 10.53 11.04 19.03
C GLY A 268 11.91 11.59 19.43
N SER A 269 12.20 11.73 20.73
CA SER A 269 13.46 12.27 21.23
C SER A 269 14.41 11.16 21.71
N ILE A 270 15.72 11.30 21.46
CA ILE A 270 16.73 10.38 21.98
C ILE A 270 16.91 10.64 23.48
N ILE A 271 16.51 9.68 24.32
CA ILE A 271 16.64 9.76 25.78
C ILE A 271 17.91 9.09 26.31
N LYS A 272 18.47 8.13 25.54
CA LYS A 272 19.70 7.41 25.91
C LYS A 272 20.45 6.96 24.67
N ALA A 273 21.78 7.05 24.73
CA ALA A 273 22.69 6.52 23.72
C ALA A 273 23.78 5.69 24.38
N GLU A 274 24.06 4.50 23.85
CA GLU A 274 25.14 3.62 24.29
C GLU A 274 26.07 3.33 23.10
N ALA A 275 27.36 3.61 23.27
CA ALA A 275 28.36 3.45 22.22
C ALA A 275 29.32 2.31 22.56
N GLU A 276 29.44 1.35 21.65
CA GLU A 276 30.26 0.14 21.74
C GLU A 276 31.22 0.08 20.54
N GLY A 277 32.29 -0.73 20.64
CA GLY A 277 33.21 -0.96 19.52
C GLY A 277 34.17 0.22 19.29
N ASN A 278 35.07 0.45 20.25
CA ASN A 278 36.08 1.51 20.23
C ASN A 278 35.51 2.93 20.04
N PRO A 279 34.62 3.37 20.94
CA PRO A 279 34.06 4.72 20.86
C PRO A 279 35.16 5.77 21.01
N TRP A 280 35.14 6.79 20.14
CA TRP A 280 36.03 7.94 20.21
C TRP A 280 35.23 9.21 19.92
N GLY A 281 35.38 10.24 20.76
CA GLY A 281 34.64 11.48 20.61
C GLY A 281 35.41 12.73 21.04
N VAL A 282 34.91 13.88 20.58
CA VAL A 282 35.46 15.21 20.85
C VAL A 282 34.31 16.18 21.08
N THR A 283 34.43 16.99 22.13
CA THR A 283 33.52 18.12 22.42
C THR A 283 34.22 19.43 22.09
N THR A 284 33.52 20.32 21.40
CA THR A 284 33.98 21.67 21.05
C THR A 284 32.93 22.72 21.43
N TRP A 285 33.36 23.94 21.72
CA TRP A 285 32.49 25.08 21.99
C TRP A 285 32.66 26.13 20.90
N ARG A 286 31.57 26.71 20.39
CA ARG A 286 31.63 27.90 19.52
C ARG A 286 32.06 29.08 20.40
N ASN A 287 33.17 29.72 20.05
CA ASN A 287 33.50 31.01 20.64
C ASN A 287 32.48 32.01 20.13
N VAL A 288 31.66 32.55 21.04
CA VAL A 288 30.93 33.79 20.80
C VAL A 288 31.96 34.89 21.03
N GLU A 289 32.54 35.43 19.95
CA GLU A 289 33.19 36.73 20.05
C GLU A 289 32.07 37.77 20.17
N ASP A 290 32.02 38.46 21.31
CA ASP A 290 31.10 39.56 21.63
C ASP A 290 31.24 40.76 20.68
#